data_AF-A0A0F5W0M6-F1
#
_entry.id   AF-A0A0F5W0M6-F1
#
_cell.length_a   1.000
_cell.length_b   1.000
_cell.length_c   1.000
_cell.angle_alpha   90.00
_cell.angle_beta   90.00
_cell.angle_gamma   90.00
#
_symmetry.space_group_name_H-M   'P 1'
#
loop_
_entity.id
_entity.type
_entity.pdbx_description
1 polymer ?
#
loop_
_entity_poly.entity_id
_entity_poly.type
_entity_poly.pdbx_seq_one_letter_code
_entity_poly.pdbx_strand_id
1 'polypeptide(L)' 'MRIRHESHNDDAARTERLLDRADVAFDCDPPTELHADFESVVMEGLLTDKAVPVYPPAGHTYPRRG' A
#
# COMPACT_ATOMS: atom_id res chain seq x y z
N MET A 1 28.05 24.50 12.53
CA MET A 1 27.25 23.28 12.37
C MET A 1 27.48 22.76 10.95
N ARG A 2 28.24 21.67 10.77
CA ARG A 2 28.49 21.11 9.43
C ARG A 2 27.36 20.13 9.12
N ILE A 3 26.52 20.45 8.15
CA ILE A 3 25.52 19.53 7.60
C ILE A 3 26.33 18.48 6.82
N ARG A 4 26.38 17.26 7.34
CA ARG A 4 26.93 16.13 6.58
C ARG A 4 25.89 15.77 5.54
N HIS A 5 26.27 15.87 4.27
CA HIS A 5 25.48 15.29 3.20
C HIS A 5 25.68 13.77 3.24
N GLU A 6 24.57 13.04 3.33
CA GLU A 6 24.53 11.59 3.16
C GLU A 6 25.01 11.27 1.74
N SER A 7 25.94 10.33 1.60
CA SER A 7 26.33 9.86 0.27
C SER A 7 25.29 8.89 -0.26
N HIS A 8 25.28 8.66 -1.58
CA HIS A 8 24.40 7.66 -2.19
C HIS A 8 24.56 6.27 -1.56
N ASN A 9 25.79 5.89 -1.19
CA ASN A 9 26.05 4.60 -0.55
C ASN A 9 25.49 4.54 0.87
N ASP A 10 25.55 5.65 1.61
CA ASP A 10 24.98 5.72 2.96
C ASP A 10 23.44 5.58 2.91
N ASP A 11 22.82 6.22 1.92
CA ASP A 11 21.37 6.14 1.69
C ASP A 11 20.92 4.73 1.26
N ALA A 12 21.67 4.09 0.36
CA ALA A 12 21.41 2.71 -0.04
C ALA A 12 21.51 1.74 1.16
N ALA A 13 22.56 1.86 1.98
CA ALA A 13 22.73 1.03 3.17
C ALA A 13 21.69 1.31 4.26
N ARG A 14 21.19 2.56 4.35
CA ARG A 14 20.06 2.91 5.21
C ARG A 14 18.77 2.27 4.70
N THR A 15 18.53 2.32 3.40
CA THR A 15 17.36 1.74 2.75
C THR A 15 17.31 0.24 2.95
N GLU A 16 18.41 -0.48 2.70
CA GLU A 16 18.51 -1.94 2.93
C GLU A 16 18.15 -2.31 4.37
N ARG A 17 18.73 -1.63 5.36
CA ARG A 17 18.41 -1.86 6.79
C ARG A 17 16.96 -1.55 7.16
N LEU A 18 16.31 -0.63 6.46
CA LEU A 18 14.90 -0.33 6.68
C LEU A 18 14.01 -1.42 6.09
N LEU A 19 14.36 -1.93 4.90
CA LEU A 19 13.64 -3.03 4.25
C LEU A 19 13.77 -4.32 5.07
N ASP A 20 14.98 -4.68 5.50
CA ASP A 20 15.19 -5.87 6.36
C ASP A 20 14.33 -5.83 7.63
N ARG A 21 14.20 -4.65 8.25
CA ARG A 21 13.38 -4.46 9.45
C ARG A 21 11.88 -4.48 9.15
N ALA A 22 11.49 -4.00 7.97
CA ALA A 22 10.11 -4.06 7.52
C ALA A 22 9.70 -5.52 7.33
N ASP A 23 10.53 -6.32 6.64
CA ASP A 23 10.28 -7.75 6.43
C ASP A 23 10.08 -8.47 7.79
N VAL A 24 10.98 -8.25 8.75
CA VAL A 24 10.84 -8.82 10.11
C VAL A 24 9.57 -8.35 10.82
N ALA A 25 9.14 -7.10 10.60
CA ALA A 25 7.93 -6.56 11.22
C ALA A 25 6.65 -7.12 10.58
N PHE A 26 6.68 -7.41 9.28
CA PHE A 26 5.55 -7.97 8.52
C PHE A 26 5.47 -9.49 8.59
N ASP A 27 6.56 -10.19 8.94
CA ASP A 27 6.55 -11.64 9.19
C ASP A 27 5.65 -12.03 10.39
N CYS A 28 5.36 -11.08 11.29
CA CYS A 28 4.45 -11.28 12.41
C CYS A 28 3.07 -10.76 12.05
N ASP A 29 2.11 -11.65 11.81
CA ASP A 29 0.70 -11.27 11.82
C ASP A 29 0.34 -10.74 13.22
N PRO A 30 -0.19 -9.50 13.33
CA PRO A 30 -0.62 -8.99 14.62
C PRO A 30 -1.74 -9.90 15.16
N PRO A 31 -1.65 -10.35 16.43
CA PRO A 31 -2.71 -11.12 17.06
C PRO A 31 -3.86 -10.17 17.42
N THR A 32 -4.58 -9.68 16.43
CA THR A 32 -5.71 -8.78 16.64
C THR A 32 -7.02 -9.52 16.44
N GLU A 33 -7.79 -9.60 17.53
CA GLU A 33 -9.19 -10.06 17.57
C GLU A 33 -10.11 -9.23 16.64
N LEU A 34 -9.66 -8.04 16.21
CA LEU A 34 -10.34 -7.14 15.27
C LEU A 34 -10.41 -7.67 13.83
N HIS A 35 -9.78 -8.81 13.51
CA HIS A 35 -9.77 -9.36 12.15
C HIS A 35 -11.18 -9.62 11.61
N ALA A 36 -12.06 -10.19 12.44
CA ALA A 36 -13.42 -10.54 12.01
C ALA A 36 -14.31 -9.30 11.76
N ASP A 37 -14.25 -8.31 12.67
CA ASP A 37 -15.03 -7.07 12.54
C ASP A 37 -14.52 -6.23 11.36
N PHE A 38 -13.20 -6.17 11.18
CA PHE A 38 -12.58 -5.48 10.04
C PHE A 38 -12.92 -6.17 8.71
N GLU A 39 -12.79 -7.49 8.64
CA GLU A 39 -13.15 -8.29 7.46
C GLU A 39 -14.63 -8.11 7.09
N SER A 40 -15.53 -8.09 8.07
CA SER A 40 -16.95 -7.84 7.85
C SER A 40 -17.20 -6.46 7.21
N VAL A 41 -16.55 -5.41 7.71
CA VAL A 41 -16.70 -4.04 7.14
C VAL A 41 -16.14 -3.95 5.72
N VAL A 42 -15.00 -4.60 5.45
CA VAL A 42 -14.41 -4.63 4.11
C VAL A 42 -15.31 -5.37 3.12
N MET A 43 -15.83 -6.54 3.52
CA MET A 43 -16.70 -7.34 2.67
C MET A 43 -18.05 -6.65 2.46
N GLU A 44 -18.61 -6.00 3.47
CA GLU A 44 -19.82 -5.18 3.32
C GLU A 44 -19.57 -4.02 2.35
N GLY A 45 -18.46 -3.29 2.50
CA GLY A 45 -18.07 -2.21 1.58
C GLY A 45 -17.94 -2.70 0.13
N LEU A 46 -17.22 -3.80 -0.10
CA LEU A 46 -17.03 -4.35 -1.45
C LEU A 46 -18.33 -4.88 -2.08
N LEU A 47 -19.24 -5.44 -1.28
CA LEU A 47 -20.48 -6.04 -1.78
C LEU A 47 -21.63 -5.04 -1.91
N THR A 48 -21.62 -3.97 -1.12
CA THR A 48 -22.70 -2.95 -1.10
C THR A 48 -22.34 -1.67 -1.84
N ASP A 49 -21.06 -1.41 -2.11
CA ASP A 49 -20.62 -0.24 -2.88
C ASP A 49 -20.94 -0.40 -4.36
N LYS A 50 -22.21 -0.17 -4.70
CA LYS A 50 -22.70 0.08 -6.07
C LYS A 50 -22.34 1.50 -6.54
N ALA A 51 -21.60 2.29 -5.75
CA ALA A 51 -21.24 3.66 -6.07
C ALA A 51 -19.89 3.77 -6.80
N VAL A 52 -19.28 2.65 -7.23
CA VAL A 52 -18.17 2.70 -8.18
C VAL A 52 -18.73 3.15 -9.54
N PRO A 53 -18.41 4.37 -10.03
CA PRO A 53 -18.80 4.75 -11.37
C PRO A 53 -18.16 3.79 -12.37
N VAL A 54 -18.96 3.25 -13.30
CA VAL A 54 -18.48 2.37 -14.37
C VAL A 54 -17.32 3.07 -15.10
N TYR A 55 -16.14 2.43 -15.10
CA TYR A 55 -14.97 2.94 -15.80
C TYR A 55 -14.86 2.31 -17.20
N PRO A 56 -14.59 3.11 -18.25
CA PRO A 56 -14.37 4.55 -18.23
C PRO A 56 -15.69 5.33 -18.10
N PRO A 57 -15.68 6.52 -17.47
CA PRO A 57 -16.86 7.38 -17.40
C PRO A 57 -17.41 7.69 -18.80
N ALA A 58 -18.69 8.03 -18.88
CA ALA A 58 -19.35 8.34 -20.15
C ALA A 58 -18.56 9.39 -20.95
N GLY A 59 -18.27 9.09 -22.21
CA GLY A 59 -17.46 9.96 -23.09
C GLY A 59 -15.95 9.67 -23.07
N HIS A 60 -15.48 8.79 -22.20
CA HIS A 60 -14.09 8.31 -22.19
C HIS A 60 -14.01 6.89 -22.76
N THR A 61 -12.92 6.57 -23.46
CA THR A 61 -12.65 5.21 -23.96
C THR A 61 -11.26 4.77 -23.52
N TYR A 62 -11.05 3.45 -23.36
CA TYR A 62 -9.73 2.91 -23.08
C TYR A 62 -8.75 3.26 -24.22
N PRO A 63 -7.47 3.50 -23.92
CA PRO A 63 -6.44 3.65 -24.94
C PRO A 63 -6.46 2.43 -25.86
N ARG A 64 -6.64 2.66 -27.17
CA ARG A 64 -6.53 1.58 -28.16
C ARG A 64 -5.05 1.34 -28.41
N ARG A 65 -4.61 0.07 -28.34
CA ARG A 65 -3.29 -0.31 -28.86
C ARG A 65 -3.31 -0.09 -30.38
N GLY A 66 -2.60 0.95 -30.82
CA GLY A 66 -2.19 1.13 -32.20
C GLY A 66 -0.88 0.42 -32.46
#